data_AF-A0A970J7R3-F1
#
_entry.id   AF-A0A970J7R3-F1
#
_cell.length_a   1.000
_cell.length_b   1.000
_cell.length_c   1.000
_cell.angle_alpha   90.00
_cell.angle_beta   90.00
_cell.angle_gamma   90.00
#
_symmetry.space_group_name_H-M   'P 1'
#
loop_
_entity.id
_entity.type
_entity.pdbx_description
1 polymer ?
#
loop_
_entity_poly.entity_id
_entity_poly.type
_entity_poly.pdbx_seq_one_letter_code
_entity_poly.pdbx_strand_id
1 'polypeptide(L)'
;MSKAKALTITYLTKATYASLNGSDKEVDNISSIKKIRKNDGKEYPYCSSQAVRRALREQLAVMGFELSEGMAGEKEKSAATTKCEPQTYIDDDLFGFMNATKETIKRTSPVRVSPLVALTPYLGELDFATNYMSVSSGGNPNIFETEIHSGYYCGSILIELDRVGEKSTGDKYELKLGNEQKAERVLALIDAVQNLWTVGRQSRFLSDISPKLVCASLMSVKNPIFMESVRIDDNDNIDAELIKNTLSDFKKQIIDYAIGERKGFFNKDTDEFMALGDCFDKIRGWIRETYSK
;
A
#
# COMPACT_ATOMS: atom_id res chain seq x y z
N MET A 1 -22.20 -9.79 -17.36
CA MET A 1 -21.49 -8.92 -16.38
C MET A 1 -20.73 -9.81 -15.42
N SER A 2 -19.43 -9.57 -15.24
CA SER A 2 -18.64 -10.29 -14.23
C SER A 2 -19.34 -10.17 -12.87
N LYS A 3 -19.48 -11.30 -12.15
CA LYS A 3 -19.98 -11.29 -10.77
C LYS A 3 -19.03 -10.55 -9.83
N ALA A 4 -17.76 -10.39 -10.20
CA ALA A 4 -16.76 -9.72 -9.40
C ALA A 4 -16.87 -8.20 -9.49
N LYS A 5 -16.92 -7.56 -8.32
CA LYS A 5 -17.01 -6.11 -8.12
C LYS A 5 -15.76 -5.53 -7.49
N ALA A 6 -15.08 -6.29 -6.64
CA ALA A 6 -13.84 -5.85 -6.02
C ALA A 6 -12.87 -7.00 -5.80
N LEU A 7 -11.59 -6.66 -5.81
CA LEU A 7 -10.52 -7.46 -5.21
C LEU A 7 -10.05 -6.74 -3.95
N THR A 8 -9.92 -7.48 -2.86
CA THR A 8 -9.40 -6.96 -1.59
C THR A 8 -8.15 -7.73 -1.22
N ILE A 9 -7.15 -7.03 -0.70
CA ILE A 9 -5.85 -7.58 -0.32
C ILE A 9 -5.46 -6.94 1.01
N THR A 10 -5.44 -7.73 2.07
CA THR A 10 -4.83 -7.35 3.35
C THR A 10 -3.51 -8.10 3.48
N TYR A 11 -2.44 -7.40 3.84
CA TYR A 11 -1.11 -7.98 3.89
C TYR A 11 -0.36 -7.60 5.16
N LEU A 12 0.52 -8.50 5.61
CA LEU A 12 1.52 -8.22 6.63
C LEU A 12 2.89 -8.05 5.97
N THR A 13 3.66 -7.11 6.51
CA THR A 13 5.11 -7.06 6.32
C THR A 13 5.80 -6.93 7.68
N LYS A 14 7.08 -7.27 7.76
CA LYS A 14 7.92 -7.12 8.96
C LYS A 14 9.05 -6.18 8.64
N ALA A 15 9.29 -5.22 9.51
CA ALA A 15 10.48 -4.39 9.45
C ALA A 15 11.22 -4.51 10.77
N THR A 16 12.46 -5.02 10.74
CA THR A 16 13.28 -5.24 11.96
C THR A 16 13.94 -3.96 12.45
N TYR A 17 14.24 -3.04 11.54
CA TYR A 17 14.90 -1.78 11.84
C TYR A 17 14.39 -0.72 10.86
N ALA A 18 13.38 0.05 11.28
CA ALA A 18 12.70 0.93 10.34
C ALA A 18 12.23 2.26 10.93
N SER A 19 12.27 3.26 10.06
CA SER A 19 11.55 4.53 10.16
C SER A 19 10.76 4.73 8.85
N LEU A 20 9.73 3.89 8.62
CA LEU A 20 9.05 3.79 7.31
C LEU A 20 8.47 5.11 6.80
N ASN A 21 7.93 5.95 7.69
CA ASN A 21 7.39 7.25 7.31
C ASN A 21 7.65 8.28 8.40
N GLY A 22 8.54 9.22 8.11
CA GLY A 22 8.86 10.33 9.02
C GLY A 22 7.68 11.28 9.23
N SER A 23 7.57 11.78 10.46
CA SER A 23 6.75 12.94 10.82
C SER A 23 7.52 14.24 10.54
N ASP A 24 6.82 15.36 10.73
CA ASP A 24 7.48 16.66 10.85
C ASP A 24 8.35 16.69 12.12
N LYS A 25 9.34 17.58 12.15
CA LYS A 25 10.24 17.70 13.29
C LYS A 25 9.52 18.42 14.43
N GLU A 26 9.28 17.71 15.52
CA GLU A 26 8.72 18.31 16.74
C GLU A 26 9.81 18.95 17.62
N VAL A 27 11.03 18.41 17.52
CA VAL A 27 12.22 18.89 18.24
C VAL A 27 13.38 18.96 17.25
N ASP A 28 14.20 20.02 17.36
CA ASP A 28 15.41 20.15 16.55
C ASP A 28 16.33 18.93 16.75
N ASN A 29 16.88 18.44 15.64
CA ASN A 29 17.74 17.25 15.56
C ASN A 29 17.10 15.89 15.95
N ILE A 30 15.79 15.83 16.22
CA ILE A 30 15.06 14.56 16.35
C ILE A 30 14.17 14.33 15.15
N SER A 31 14.30 13.15 14.54
CA SER A 31 13.44 12.72 13.45
C SER A 31 12.42 11.69 13.90
N SER A 32 11.19 12.15 14.12
CA SER A 32 10.11 11.29 14.61
C SER A 32 9.50 10.40 13.52
N ILE A 33 9.01 9.22 13.90
CA ILE A 33 8.15 8.39 13.06
C ILE A 33 6.69 8.82 13.26
N LYS A 34 5.87 8.74 12.20
CA LYS A 34 4.43 8.95 12.36
C LYS A 34 3.79 7.87 13.21
N LYS A 35 3.03 8.26 14.23
CA LYS A 35 2.39 7.38 15.20
C LYS A 35 0.91 7.73 15.38
N ILE A 36 0.10 6.75 15.77
CA ILE A 36 -1.28 6.94 16.26
C ILE A 36 -1.42 6.32 17.65
N ARG A 37 -2.32 6.84 18.48
CA ARG A 37 -2.64 6.27 19.79
C ARG A 37 -3.87 5.36 19.68
N LYS A 38 -3.78 4.13 20.19
CA LYS A 38 -4.91 3.20 20.26
C LYS A 38 -5.58 3.24 21.65
N ASN A 39 -6.70 2.54 21.82
CA ASN A 39 -7.48 2.51 23.06
C ASN A 39 -6.72 1.97 24.28
N ASP A 40 -5.67 1.17 24.05
CA ASP A 40 -4.77 0.68 25.09
C ASP A 40 -3.81 1.78 25.63
N GLY A 41 -3.91 3.00 25.11
CA GLY A 41 -3.08 4.14 25.49
C GLY A 41 -1.69 4.15 24.85
N LYS A 42 -1.32 3.11 24.08
CA LYS A 42 0.01 3.00 23.46
C LYS A 42 0.04 3.66 22.08
N GLU A 43 1.25 4.01 21.65
CA GLU A 43 1.50 4.60 20.34
C GLU A 43 1.95 3.54 19.34
N TYR A 44 1.45 3.62 18.10
CA TYR A 44 1.70 2.65 17.05
C TYR A 44 2.22 3.37 15.80
N PRO A 45 3.44 3.05 15.34
CA PRO A 45 3.99 3.59 14.11
C PRO A 45 3.12 3.25 12.90
N TYR A 46 3.06 4.14 11.92
CA TYR A 46 2.39 3.85 10.65
C TYR A 46 3.10 4.50 9.45
N CYS A 47 2.99 3.86 8.30
CA CYS A 47 3.27 4.47 7.01
C CYS A 47 1.96 4.94 6.39
N SER A 48 1.89 6.21 6.01
CA SER A 48 0.62 6.81 5.59
C SER A 48 0.13 6.24 4.26
N SER A 49 -1.18 6.26 4.03
CA SER A 49 -1.74 5.78 2.76
C SER A 49 -1.20 6.56 1.56
N GLN A 50 -0.84 7.84 1.72
CA GLN A 50 -0.17 8.63 0.68
C GLN A 50 1.21 8.07 0.35
N ALA A 51 2.00 7.68 1.35
CA ALA A 51 3.32 7.09 1.15
C ALA A 51 3.23 5.71 0.48
N VAL A 52 2.27 4.86 0.89
CA VAL A 52 2.03 3.57 0.24
C VAL A 52 1.55 3.74 -1.20
N ARG A 53 0.67 4.71 -1.48
CA ARG A 53 0.23 5.02 -2.85
C ARG A 53 1.37 5.51 -3.72
N ARG A 54 2.26 6.35 -3.17
CA ARG A 54 3.46 6.80 -3.88
C ARG A 54 4.38 5.62 -4.21
N ALA A 55 4.63 4.73 -3.25
CA ALA A 55 5.41 3.51 -3.45
C ALA A 55 4.84 2.64 -4.59
N LEU A 56 3.52 2.45 -4.62
CA LEU A 56 2.86 1.73 -5.72
C LEU A 56 3.04 2.42 -7.07
N ARG A 57 2.90 3.76 -7.16
CA ARG A 57 3.14 4.51 -8.40
C ARG A 57 4.58 4.37 -8.88
N GLU A 58 5.55 4.54 -7.97
CA GLU A 58 6.97 4.40 -8.28
C GLU A 58 7.30 2.97 -8.77
N GLN A 59 6.66 1.95 -8.20
CA GLN A 59 6.80 0.58 -8.71
C GLN A 59 6.25 0.42 -10.13
N LEU A 60 5.09 1.01 -10.44
CA LEU A 60 4.59 1.03 -11.82
C LEU A 60 5.59 1.70 -12.77
N ALA A 61 6.25 2.79 -12.36
CA ALA A 61 7.29 3.43 -13.17
C ALA A 61 8.51 2.53 -13.39
N VAL A 62 8.98 1.83 -12.35
CA VAL A 62 10.09 0.86 -12.45
C VAL A 62 9.74 -0.29 -13.40
N MET A 63 8.48 -0.70 -13.43
CA MET A 63 7.95 -1.71 -14.36
C MET A 63 7.77 -1.19 -15.80
N GLY A 64 8.10 0.08 -16.08
CA GLY A 64 8.09 0.66 -17.42
C GLY A 64 6.82 1.41 -17.79
N PHE A 65 5.87 1.61 -16.87
CA PHE A 65 4.70 2.45 -17.14
C PHE A 65 5.05 3.92 -17.07
N GLU A 66 4.68 4.67 -18.12
CA GLU A 66 4.73 6.13 -18.06
C GLU A 66 3.69 6.64 -17.07
N LEU A 67 4.13 7.39 -16.07
CA LEU A 67 3.26 8.01 -15.09
C LEU A 67 2.84 9.39 -15.56
N SER A 68 1.66 9.81 -15.10
CA SER A 68 1.20 11.16 -15.29
C SER A 68 1.96 12.14 -14.37
N GLU A 69 3.22 12.42 -14.67
CA GLU A 69 3.99 13.48 -14.01
C GLU A 69 3.33 14.84 -14.27
N GLY A 70 3.17 15.62 -13.19
CA GLY A 70 2.36 16.83 -13.22
C GLY A 70 2.98 17.98 -14.02
N MET A 71 2.12 18.88 -14.51
CA MET A 71 2.55 20.21 -14.90
C MET A 71 2.74 21.07 -13.63
N ALA A 72 3.77 21.92 -13.60
CA ALA A 72 3.90 22.91 -12.53
C ALA A 72 2.60 23.71 -12.42
N GLY A 73 2.07 23.87 -11.20
CA GLY A 73 0.82 24.59 -10.99
C GLY A 73 0.89 25.98 -11.61
N GLU A 74 -0.15 26.39 -12.35
CA GLU A 74 -0.21 27.68 -13.06
C GLU A 74 -0.04 28.91 -12.13
N LYS A 75 -0.12 28.73 -10.80
CA LYS A 75 0.16 29.75 -9.77
C LYS A 75 1.15 29.21 -8.74
N GLU A 76 1.98 30.10 -8.18
CA GLU A 76 2.99 29.82 -7.13
C GLU A 76 2.49 29.05 -5.89
N LYS A 77 1.17 28.95 -5.67
CA LYS A 77 0.54 28.26 -4.53
C LYS A 77 -0.50 27.19 -4.91
N SER A 78 -0.69 26.88 -6.21
CA SER A 78 -1.55 25.76 -6.59
C SER A 78 -0.80 24.44 -6.42
N ALA A 79 -1.45 23.44 -5.82
CA ALA A 79 -0.90 22.10 -5.75
C ALA A 79 -0.60 21.58 -7.17
N ALA A 80 0.56 20.96 -7.36
CA ALA A 80 0.87 20.26 -8.61
C ALA A 80 -0.22 19.20 -8.85
N THR A 81 -0.76 19.16 -10.06
CA THR A 81 -1.75 18.16 -10.46
C THR A 81 -1.11 17.24 -11.49
N THR A 82 -1.59 16.01 -11.57
CA THR A 82 -1.29 15.13 -12.71
C THR A 82 -1.85 15.74 -14.00
N LYS A 83 -1.49 15.19 -15.16
CA LYS A 83 -2.02 15.55 -16.49
C LYS A 83 -3.53 15.30 -16.60
N CYS A 84 -4.14 14.53 -15.68
CA CYS A 84 -5.57 14.26 -15.62
C CYS A 84 -6.09 13.49 -16.85
N GLU A 85 -5.27 12.58 -17.38
CA GLU A 85 -5.51 11.82 -18.61
C GLU A 85 -5.56 10.30 -18.33
N PRO A 86 -6.60 9.80 -17.64
CA PRO A 86 -6.66 8.40 -17.21
C PRO A 86 -6.81 7.42 -18.37
N GLN A 87 -7.23 7.87 -19.56
CA GLN A 87 -7.20 7.04 -20.77
C GLN A 87 -5.77 6.61 -21.10
N THR A 88 -4.80 7.50 -20.93
CA THR A 88 -3.38 7.29 -21.26
C THR A 88 -2.64 6.71 -20.06
N TYR A 89 -2.67 7.41 -18.92
CA TYR A 89 -1.82 7.10 -17.78
C TYR A 89 -2.52 6.19 -16.78
N ILE A 90 -1.85 5.08 -16.47
CA ILE A 90 -2.34 4.06 -15.52
C ILE A 90 -2.57 4.64 -14.13
N ASP A 91 -1.70 5.54 -13.68
CA ASP A 91 -1.74 6.06 -12.32
C ASP A 91 -2.88 7.08 -12.11
N ASP A 92 -3.22 7.84 -13.14
CA ASP A 92 -4.43 8.66 -13.14
C ASP A 92 -5.70 7.81 -13.07
N ASP A 93 -5.75 6.68 -13.77
CA ASP A 93 -6.89 5.75 -13.69
C ASP A 93 -6.99 5.09 -12.32
N LEU A 94 -5.92 4.44 -11.87
CA LEU A 94 -5.92 3.62 -10.65
C LEU A 94 -6.01 4.47 -9.38
N PHE A 95 -5.31 5.59 -9.34
CA PHE A 95 -5.17 6.40 -8.13
C PHE A 95 -5.95 7.73 -8.19
N GLY A 96 -6.54 8.06 -9.33
CA GLY A 96 -7.34 9.28 -9.47
C GLY A 96 -6.53 10.57 -9.34
N PHE A 97 -7.26 11.66 -9.51
CA PHE A 97 -6.71 13.02 -9.55
C PHE A 97 -7.80 14.05 -9.25
N MET A 98 -7.38 15.27 -8.98
CA MET A 98 -8.25 16.44 -8.86
C MET A 98 -7.51 17.66 -9.40
N ASN A 99 -8.11 18.35 -10.36
CA ASN A 99 -7.67 19.66 -10.83
C ASN A 99 -8.78 20.68 -10.58
N ALA A 100 -8.44 21.79 -9.93
CA ALA A 100 -9.37 22.83 -9.49
C ALA A 100 -9.06 24.22 -10.06
N THR A 101 -8.28 24.34 -11.15
CA THR A 101 -7.84 25.65 -11.68
C THR A 101 -8.95 26.50 -12.29
N LYS A 102 -9.84 25.90 -13.11
CA LYS A 102 -10.97 26.59 -13.75
C LYS A 102 -12.27 25.81 -13.52
N GLU A 103 -12.37 24.67 -14.18
CA GLU A 103 -13.44 23.71 -14.01
C GLU A 103 -12.91 22.52 -13.21
N THR A 104 -13.61 22.12 -12.15
CA THR A 104 -13.15 20.99 -11.34
C THR A 104 -13.28 19.69 -12.14
N ILE A 105 -12.13 19.09 -12.47
CA ILE A 105 -12.05 17.75 -13.04
C ILE A 105 -11.53 16.82 -11.95
N LYS A 106 -12.28 15.77 -11.63
CA LYS A 106 -11.96 14.85 -10.53
C LYS A 106 -12.23 13.42 -10.95
N ARG A 107 -11.24 12.55 -10.76
CA ARG A 107 -11.44 11.10 -10.74
C ARG A 107 -11.29 10.60 -9.31
N THR A 108 -12.34 10.01 -8.77
CA THR A 108 -12.22 9.29 -7.49
C THR A 108 -11.51 7.98 -7.73
N SER A 109 -10.42 7.74 -7.01
CA SER A 109 -9.60 6.52 -7.09
C SER A 109 -10.44 5.23 -7.03
N PRO A 110 -10.36 4.30 -8.00
CA PRO A 110 -10.88 2.94 -7.88
C PRO A 110 -9.99 2.05 -6.99
N VAL A 111 -8.73 2.41 -6.77
CA VAL A 111 -7.83 1.73 -5.82
C VAL A 111 -7.81 2.48 -4.49
N ARG A 112 -8.30 1.87 -3.42
CA ARG A 112 -8.29 2.41 -2.06
C ARG A 112 -7.21 1.72 -1.26
N VAL A 113 -6.43 2.51 -0.52
CA VAL A 113 -5.24 2.02 0.21
C VAL A 113 -5.34 2.54 1.64
N SER A 114 -5.31 1.65 2.62
CA SER A 114 -5.21 2.03 4.03
C SER A 114 -3.78 2.49 4.35
N PRO A 115 -3.58 3.20 5.48
CA PRO A 115 -2.26 3.25 6.09
C PRO A 115 -1.75 1.84 6.40
N LEU A 116 -0.43 1.69 6.40
CA LEU A 116 0.28 0.48 6.82
C LEU A 116 0.65 0.68 8.30
N VAL A 117 -0.12 0.07 9.21
CA VAL A 117 -0.07 0.36 10.65
C VAL A 117 0.63 -0.76 11.40
N ALA A 118 1.50 -0.42 12.35
CA ALA A 118 2.14 -1.39 13.21
C ALA A 118 1.13 -2.16 14.08
N LEU A 119 1.38 -3.46 14.24
CA LEU A 119 0.67 -4.33 15.17
C LEU A 119 1.27 -4.29 16.57
N THR A 120 2.54 -3.90 16.68
CA THR A 120 3.27 -3.71 17.93
C THR A 120 3.39 -2.22 18.29
N PRO A 121 3.40 -1.88 19.59
CA PRO A 121 3.56 -0.50 20.02
C PRO A 121 5.01 -0.02 19.83
N TYR A 122 5.18 1.28 19.68
CA TYR A 122 6.46 1.96 19.80
C TYR A 122 6.92 1.96 21.27
N LEU A 123 8.18 1.62 21.54
CA LEU A 123 8.71 1.53 22.91
C LEU A 123 9.70 2.66 23.25
N GLY A 124 9.86 3.65 22.35
CA GLY A 124 10.69 4.83 22.60
C GLY A 124 12.11 4.72 22.04
N GLU A 125 12.36 3.82 21.09
CA GLU A 125 13.69 3.57 20.55
C GLU A 125 14.20 4.70 19.65
N LEU A 126 15.45 5.11 19.89
CA LEU A 126 16.16 6.14 19.13
C LEU A 126 17.46 5.58 18.55
N ASP A 127 17.70 5.85 17.27
CA ASP A 127 18.99 5.70 16.60
C ASP A 127 19.80 7.00 16.72
N PHE A 128 20.99 6.91 17.28
CA PHE A 128 21.92 8.03 17.45
C PHE A 128 22.94 8.03 16.31
N ALA A 129 22.93 9.07 15.49
CA ALA A 129 23.82 9.20 14.35
C ALA A 129 24.55 10.54 14.33
N THR A 130 25.69 10.56 13.64
CA THR A 130 26.50 11.77 13.41
C THR A 130 26.58 12.05 11.93
N ASN A 131 26.43 13.31 11.53
CA ASN A 131 26.68 13.70 10.14
C ASN A 131 28.18 13.69 9.81
N TYR A 132 28.52 13.37 8.56
CA TYR A 132 29.88 13.53 8.06
C TYR A 132 30.18 15.03 7.92
N MET A 133 31.21 15.53 8.61
CA MET A 133 31.52 16.97 8.67
C MET A 133 32.98 17.30 8.34
N SER A 134 33.74 16.38 7.73
CA SER A 134 35.14 16.62 7.31
C SER A 134 35.96 17.33 8.39
N VAL A 135 36.14 16.70 9.55
CA VAL A 135 36.76 17.31 10.75
C VAL A 135 38.13 17.90 10.45
N SER A 136 38.90 17.27 9.55
CA SER A 136 40.19 17.77 9.06
C SER A 136 40.11 19.13 8.35
N SER A 137 38.93 19.53 7.88
CA SER A 137 38.62 20.80 7.24
C SER A 137 37.97 21.82 8.20
N GLY A 138 37.91 21.52 9.51
CA GLY A 138 37.34 22.40 10.53
C GLY A 138 35.84 22.27 10.76
N GLY A 139 35.16 21.27 10.19
CA GLY A 139 33.75 21.03 10.47
C GLY A 139 33.51 20.32 11.80
N ASN A 140 32.37 20.59 12.42
CA ASN A 140 31.98 20.04 13.73
C ASN A 140 30.89 18.98 13.55
N PRO A 141 31.08 17.72 13.98
CA PRO A 141 30.03 16.70 13.94
C PRO A 141 28.81 17.12 14.74
N ASN A 142 27.64 17.04 14.13
CA ASN A 142 26.35 17.23 14.79
C ASN A 142 25.70 15.86 15.02
N ILE A 143 25.23 15.64 16.24
CA ILE A 143 24.45 14.46 16.59
C ILE A 143 23.00 14.73 16.20
N PHE A 144 22.36 13.71 15.65
CA PHE A 144 20.93 13.71 15.43
C PHE A 144 20.36 12.34 15.78
N GLU A 145 19.09 12.35 16.17
CA GLU A 145 18.37 11.17 16.60
C GLU A 145 17.28 10.85 15.59
N THR A 146 16.98 9.57 15.41
CA THR A 146 15.85 9.12 14.60
C THR A 146 15.08 8.08 15.39
N GLU A 147 13.79 8.29 15.59
CA GLU A 147 12.93 7.24 16.14
C GLU A 147 12.97 6.02 15.21
N ILE A 148 13.07 4.83 15.79
CA ILE A 148 13.11 3.56 15.06
C ILE A 148 12.09 2.59 15.65
N HIS A 149 11.63 1.66 14.84
CA HIS A 149 10.71 0.62 15.27
C HIS A 149 11.06 -0.72 14.62
N SER A 150 10.79 -1.79 15.37
CA SER A 150 10.85 -3.17 14.92
C SER A 150 9.48 -3.82 15.12
N GLY A 151 8.92 -4.42 14.07
CA GLY A 151 7.68 -5.17 14.20
C GLY A 151 6.95 -5.43 12.89
N TYR A 152 5.74 -5.96 13.03
CA TYR A 152 4.84 -6.24 11.93
C TYR A 152 3.94 -5.05 11.64
N TYR A 153 3.68 -4.82 10.36
CA TYR A 153 2.76 -3.80 9.88
C TYR A 153 1.69 -4.44 9.00
N CYS A 154 0.45 -4.01 9.19
CA CYS A 154 -0.71 -4.49 8.44
C CYS A 154 -1.31 -3.37 7.58
N GLY A 155 -1.56 -3.66 6.31
CA GLY A 155 -2.16 -2.74 5.34
C GLY A 155 -3.20 -3.44 4.49
N SER A 156 -4.15 -2.67 3.96
CA SER A 156 -5.24 -3.17 3.12
C SER A 156 -5.40 -2.35 1.84
N ILE A 157 -5.66 -3.05 0.74
CA ILE A 157 -5.93 -2.48 -0.59
C ILE A 157 -7.28 -3.03 -1.06
N LEU A 158 -8.16 -2.14 -1.53
CA LEU A 158 -9.40 -2.49 -2.21
C LEU A 158 -9.37 -1.94 -3.62
N ILE A 159 -9.57 -2.81 -4.60
CA ILE A 159 -9.60 -2.48 -6.02
C ILE A 159 -11.03 -2.66 -6.52
N GLU A 160 -11.69 -1.57 -6.91
CA GLU A 160 -13.02 -1.59 -7.52
C GLU A 160 -12.90 -2.00 -9.00
N LEU A 161 -12.90 -3.31 -9.27
CA LEU A 161 -12.64 -3.90 -10.60
C LEU A 161 -13.58 -3.37 -11.70
N ASP A 162 -14.82 -3.06 -11.34
CA ASP A 162 -15.82 -2.52 -12.28
C ASP A 162 -15.65 -1.02 -12.60
N ARG A 163 -14.71 -0.33 -11.95
CA ARG A 163 -14.41 1.09 -12.18
C ARG A 163 -13.05 1.34 -12.84
N VAL A 164 -12.16 0.35 -12.85
CA VAL A 164 -10.86 0.45 -13.54
C VAL A 164 -11.10 0.55 -15.04
N GLY A 165 -10.47 1.54 -15.68
CA GLY A 165 -10.66 1.79 -17.10
C GLY A 165 -12.06 2.27 -17.51
N GLU A 166 -12.89 2.69 -16.54
CA GLU A 166 -14.26 3.14 -16.77
C GLU A 166 -14.50 4.55 -16.18
N LYS A 167 -15.13 5.39 -17.00
CA LYS A 167 -15.62 6.72 -16.63
C LYS A 167 -16.94 6.62 -15.84
N SER A 168 -17.10 7.42 -14.78
CA SER A 168 -18.38 7.56 -14.09
C SER A 168 -19.29 8.54 -14.82
N THR A 169 -20.60 8.39 -14.69
CA THR A 169 -21.56 9.37 -15.20
C THR A 169 -21.27 10.76 -14.63
N GLY A 170 -21.10 11.76 -15.51
CA GLY A 170 -20.81 13.15 -15.13
C GLY A 170 -19.33 13.50 -15.03
N ASP A 171 -18.42 12.54 -15.19
CA ASP A 171 -16.99 12.82 -15.27
C ASP A 171 -16.64 13.66 -16.52
N LYS A 172 -15.63 14.54 -16.40
CA LYS A 172 -15.25 15.52 -17.44
C LYS A 172 -13.92 15.18 -18.14
N TYR A 173 -13.57 13.91 -18.14
CA TYR A 173 -12.37 13.36 -18.78
C TYR A 173 -12.75 12.15 -19.63
N GLU A 174 -11.86 11.72 -20.53
CA GLU A 174 -12.04 10.50 -21.31
C GLU A 174 -11.51 9.28 -20.54
N LEU A 175 -12.30 8.21 -20.50
CA LEU A 175 -11.87 6.92 -19.99
C LEU A 175 -12.83 5.82 -20.43
N LYS A 176 -12.40 4.99 -21.37
CA LYS A 176 -13.10 3.78 -21.77
C LYS A 176 -12.10 2.80 -22.35
N LEU A 177 -11.64 1.88 -21.52
CA LEU A 177 -10.66 0.88 -21.91
C LEU A 177 -11.30 -0.43 -22.37
N GLY A 178 -10.61 -1.11 -23.29
CA GLY A 178 -10.89 -2.51 -23.58
C GLY A 178 -10.54 -3.40 -22.39
N ASN A 179 -11.12 -4.60 -22.33
CA ASN A 179 -10.90 -5.50 -21.20
C ASN A 179 -9.44 -5.93 -21.03
N GLU A 180 -8.71 -6.10 -22.14
CA GLU A 180 -7.28 -6.41 -22.12
C GLU A 180 -6.48 -5.32 -21.38
N GLN A 181 -6.70 -4.05 -21.71
CA GLN A 181 -6.04 -2.92 -21.06
C GLN A 181 -6.45 -2.79 -19.58
N LYS A 182 -7.71 -3.09 -19.25
CA LYS A 182 -8.15 -3.12 -17.84
C LYS A 182 -7.43 -4.22 -17.07
N ALA A 183 -7.32 -5.41 -17.64
CA ALA A 183 -6.60 -6.53 -17.04
C ALA A 183 -5.12 -6.17 -16.84
N GLU A 184 -4.47 -5.61 -17.85
CA GLU A 184 -3.07 -5.15 -17.79
C GLU A 184 -2.85 -4.19 -16.62
N ARG A 185 -3.71 -3.16 -16.47
CA ARG A 185 -3.59 -2.18 -15.38
C ARG A 185 -3.73 -2.81 -14.00
N VAL A 186 -4.70 -3.72 -13.82
CA VAL A 186 -4.87 -4.40 -12.53
C VAL A 186 -3.73 -5.38 -12.27
N LEU A 187 -3.29 -6.16 -13.27
CA LEU A 187 -2.17 -7.08 -13.14
C LEU A 187 -0.87 -6.34 -12.76
N ALA A 188 -0.59 -5.21 -13.42
CA ALA A 188 0.54 -4.36 -13.07
C ALA A 188 0.49 -3.87 -11.62
N LEU A 189 -0.70 -3.53 -11.12
CA LEU A 189 -0.89 -3.18 -9.72
C LEU A 189 -0.64 -4.38 -8.78
N ILE A 190 -1.07 -5.59 -9.15
CA ILE A 190 -0.80 -6.80 -8.36
C ILE A 190 0.70 -7.08 -8.28
N ASP A 191 1.41 -6.93 -9.40
CA ASP A 191 2.86 -7.07 -9.45
C ASP A 191 3.57 -6.00 -8.60
N ALA A 192 3.08 -4.75 -8.63
CA ALA A 192 3.56 -3.68 -7.76
C ALA A 192 3.29 -3.94 -6.27
N VAL A 193 2.19 -4.60 -5.91
CA VAL A 193 1.89 -5.02 -4.54
C VAL A 193 2.81 -6.16 -4.10
N GLN A 194 3.04 -7.16 -4.95
CA GLN A 194 3.96 -8.27 -4.64
C GLN A 194 5.38 -7.76 -4.40
N ASN A 195 5.82 -6.78 -5.19
CA ASN A 195 7.16 -6.18 -5.12
C ASN A 195 7.15 -4.83 -4.39
N LEU A 196 6.22 -4.64 -3.46
CA LEU A 196 6.02 -3.35 -2.80
C LEU A 196 7.30 -2.88 -2.11
N TRP A 197 7.66 -1.62 -2.37
CA TRP A 197 8.86 -0.99 -1.87
C TRP A 197 8.65 0.53 -1.76
N THR A 198 9.08 1.13 -0.66
CA THR A 198 9.04 2.58 -0.45
C THR A 198 10.39 3.21 -0.76
N VAL A 199 10.43 4.37 -1.41
CA VAL A 199 11.69 5.14 -1.61
C VAL A 199 12.14 5.91 -0.38
N GLY A 200 11.23 6.21 0.55
CA GLY A 200 11.50 7.10 1.68
C GLY A 200 12.53 6.52 2.64
N ARG A 201 13.58 7.31 2.97
CA ARG A 201 14.60 7.01 3.99
C ARG A 201 15.42 5.72 3.78
N GLN A 202 15.39 5.15 2.57
CA GLN A 202 16.02 3.86 2.30
C GLN A 202 17.55 3.88 2.35
N SER A 203 18.20 5.02 2.11
CA SER A 203 19.66 5.15 2.20
C SER A 203 20.22 4.78 3.57
N ARG A 204 19.42 4.90 4.64
CA ARG A 204 19.83 4.53 6.01
C ARG A 204 19.20 3.22 6.49
N PHE A 205 17.95 2.97 6.15
CA PHE A 205 17.18 1.89 6.78
C PHE A 205 17.07 0.62 5.94
N LEU A 206 17.16 0.70 4.61
CA LEU A 206 16.94 -0.42 3.68
C LEU A 206 15.83 -1.39 4.17
N SER A 207 14.61 -0.89 4.32
CA SER A 207 13.49 -1.64 4.88
C SER A 207 12.68 -2.33 3.77
N ASP A 208 12.60 -3.66 3.83
CA ASP A 208 11.72 -4.48 2.98
C ASP A 208 10.28 -4.40 3.49
N ILE A 209 9.39 -3.77 2.70
CA ILE A 209 7.96 -3.70 3.00
C ILE A 209 7.11 -4.61 2.12
N SER A 210 7.73 -5.50 1.34
CA SER A 210 7.00 -6.47 0.51
C SER A 210 6.18 -7.43 1.41
N PRO A 211 5.04 -7.94 0.92
CA PRO A 211 4.20 -8.84 1.69
C PRO A 211 4.92 -10.10 2.18
N LYS A 212 4.56 -10.54 3.38
CA LYS A 212 4.97 -11.79 4.02
C LYS A 212 3.77 -12.70 4.30
N LEU A 213 2.60 -12.10 4.50
CA LEU A 213 1.28 -12.74 4.47
C LEU A 213 0.38 -11.92 3.55
N VAL A 214 -0.48 -12.58 2.77
CA VAL A 214 -1.53 -11.98 1.95
C VAL A 214 -2.84 -12.71 2.22
N CYS A 215 -3.87 -11.97 2.62
CA CYS A 215 -5.25 -12.40 2.68
C CYS A 215 -6.03 -11.67 1.59
N ALA A 216 -6.35 -12.36 0.51
CA ALA A 216 -7.04 -11.79 -0.65
C ALA A 216 -8.42 -12.42 -0.87
N SER A 217 -9.38 -11.60 -1.31
CA SER A 217 -10.72 -12.05 -1.67
C SER A 217 -11.24 -11.37 -2.92
N LEU A 218 -11.76 -12.16 -3.85
CA LEU A 218 -12.55 -11.71 -4.98
C LEU A 218 -14.02 -11.61 -4.53
N MET A 219 -14.57 -10.41 -4.58
CA MET A 219 -15.84 -10.07 -3.93
C MET A 219 -16.92 -9.65 -4.93
N SER A 220 -18.17 -10.05 -4.64
CA SER A 220 -19.37 -9.56 -5.34
C SER A 220 -19.86 -8.19 -4.84
N VAL A 221 -19.28 -7.69 -3.74
CA VAL A 221 -19.54 -6.38 -3.15
C VAL A 221 -18.22 -5.68 -2.81
N LYS A 222 -18.24 -4.36 -2.62
CA LYS A 222 -17.04 -3.54 -2.38
C LYS A 222 -16.74 -3.44 -0.88
N ASN A 223 -16.34 -4.54 -0.26
CA ASN A 223 -16.06 -4.63 1.19
C ASN A 223 -14.67 -5.26 1.48
N PRO A 224 -13.72 -4.55 2.13
CA PRO A 224 -12.41 -5.08 2.50
C PRO A 224 -12.48 -5.97 3.76
N ILE A 225 -13.02 -7.18 3.60
CA ILE A 225 -13.39 -8.08 4.72
C ILE A 225 -12.25 -8.42 5.69
N PHE A 226 -11.00 -8.44 5.23
CA PHE A 226 -9.85 -8.79 6.07
C PHE A 226 -9.25 -7.59 6.81
N MET A 227 -9.73 -6.38 6.53
CA MET A 227 -9.36 -5.21 7.32
C MET A 227 -9.74 -5.46 8.79
N GLU A 228 -8.80 -5.22 9.71
CA GLU A 228 -8.91 -5.54 11.15
C GLU A 228 -9.00 -7.05 11.52
N SER A 229 -8.92 -7.97 10.55
CA SER A 229 -9.04 -9.42 10.77
C SER A 229 -7.73 -10.20 10.59
N VAL A 230 -6.59 -9.49 10.62
CA VAL A 230 -5.26 -10.09 10.55
C VAL A 230 -4.48 -9.69 11.79
N ARG A 231 -4.08 -10.69 12.58
CA ARG A 231 -3.36 -10.52 13.84
C ARG A 231 -2.17 -11.47 13.91
N ILE A 232 -1.18 -11.07 14.69
CA ILE A 232 -0.02 -11.88 15.03
C ILE A 232 0.15 -11.86 16.55
N ASP A 233 0.52 -13.00 17.13
CA ASP A 233 0.82 -13.09 18.55
C ASP A 233 2.27 -12.67 18.87
N ASP A 234 2.63 -12.64 20.15
CA ASP A 234 3.97 -12.27 20.62
C ASP A 234 5.06 -13.29 20.22
N ASN A 235 4.66 -14.46 19.72
CA ASN A 235 5.55 -15.51 19.23
C ASN A 235 5.60 -15.54 17.70
N ASP A 236 5.21 -14.46 17.01
CA ASP A 236 5.20 -14.36 15.56
C ASP A 236 4.28 -15.40 14.86
N ASN A 237 3.25 -15.92 15.53
CA ASN A 237 2.24 -16.81 14.92
C ASN A 237 1.02 -16.02 14.43
N ILE A 238 0.51 -16.38 13.26
CA ILE A 238 -0.69 -15.77 12.68
C ILE A 238 -1.95 -16.33 13.35
N ASP A 239 -2.91 -15.45 13.66
CA ASP A 239 -4.25 -15.85 14.10
C ASP A 239 -5.09 -16.38 12.90
N ALA A 240 -4.83 -17.63 12.53
CA ALA A 240 -5.50 -18.27 11.40
C ALA A 240 -6.99 -18.56 11.67
N GLU A 241 -7.40 -18.69 12.93
CA GLU A 241 -8.79 -18.91 13.31
C GLU A 241 -9.63 -17.66 13.02
N LEU A 242 -9.12 -16.47 13.35
CA LEU A 242 -9.79 -15.21 13.01
C LEU A 242 -10.00 -15.08 11.50
N ILE A 243 -9.00 -15.39 10.68
CA ILE A 243 -9.10 -15.35 9.21
C ILE A 243 -10.19 -16.31 8.71
N LYS A 244 -10.25 -17.53 9.27
CA LYS A 244 -11.28 -18.54 8.93
C LYS A 244 -12.68 -18.07 9.32
N ASN A 245 -12.84 -17.47 10.50
CA ASN A 245 -14.12 -16.92 10.94
C ASN A 245 -14.59 -15.78 10.03
N THR A 246 -13.69 -14.87 9.66
CA THR A 246 -13.99 -13.80 8.68
C THR A 246 -14.44 -14.37 7.34
N LEU A 247 -13.78 -15.41 6.82
CA LEU A 247 -14.22 -16.09 5.59
C LEU A 247 -15.64 -16.66 5.71
N SER A 248 -15.97 -17.23 6.88
CA SER A 248 -17.31 -17.79 7.15
C SER A 248 -18.39 -16.70 7.17
N ASP A 249 -18.14 -15.58 7.86
CA ASP A 249 -19.08 -14.46 8.00
C ASP A 249 -19.46 -13.85 6.64
N PHE A 250 -18.51 -13.82 5.70
CA PHE A 250 -18.69 -13.21 4.37
C PHE A 250 -18.87 -14.23 3.23
N LYS A 251 -19.10 -15.52 3.54
CA LYS A 251 -19.20 -16.61 2.55
C LYS A 251 -20.14 -16.33 1.38
N LYS A 252 -21.24 -15.60 1.62
CA LYS A 252 -22.23 -15.26 0.56
C LYS A 252 -21.72 -14.22 -0.44
N GLN A 253 -20.80 -13.36 -0.02
CA GLN A 253 -20.28 -12.24 -0.80
C GLN A 253 -18.96 -12.58 -1.49
N ILE A 254 -18.19 -13.53 -0.92
CA ILE A 254 -16.94 -14.03 -1.47
C ILE A 254 -17.24 -14.89 -2.71
N ILE A 255 -16.58 -14.59 -3.82
CA ILE A 255 -16.58 -15.40 -5.04
C ILE A 255 -15.48 -16.45 -4.96
N ASP A 256 -14.28 -16.02 -4.58
CA ASP A 256 -13.12 -16.87 -4.29
C ASP A 256 -12.17 -16.12 -3.34
N TYR A 257 -11.28 -16.83 -2.66
CA TYR A 257 -10.29 -16.28 -1.74
C TYR A 257 -8.94 -16.99 -1.86
N ALA A 258 -7.88 -16.33 -1.41
CA ALA A 258 -6.52 -16.82 -1.43
C ALA A 258 -5.79 -16.29 -0.20
N ILE A 259 -5.29 -17.20 0.64
CA ILE A 259 -4.47 -16.85 1.81
C ILE A 259 -3.09 -17.44 1.58
N GLY A 260 -2.09 -16.58 1.39
CA GLY A 260 -0.72 -16.97 1.08
C GLY A 260 0.25 -16.44 2.11
N GLU A 261 1.18 -17.29 2.54
CA GLU A 261 2.26 -16.90 3.45
C GLU A 261 3.63 -17.21 2.85
N ARG A 262 4.64 -16.43 3.23
CA ARG A 262 6.03 -16.75 2.93
C ARG A 262 6.45 -17.90 3.83
N LYS A 263 6.41 -19.13 3.30
CA LYS A 263 6.81 -20.34 4.03
C LYS A 263 8.22 -20.20 4.64
N GLY A 264 8.35 -20.60 5.89
CA GLY A 264 9.55 -20.46 6.73
C GLY A 264 9.82 -19.05 7.27
N PHE A 265 8.90 -18.09 7.09
CA PHE A 265 9.10 -16.71 7.57
C PHE A 265 8.58 -16.49 9.00
N PHE A 266 7.39 -17.00 9.30
CA PHE A 266 6.78 -16.91 10.62
C PHE A 266 7.36 -17.97 11.55
N ASN A 267 7.08 -17.88 12.86
CA ASN A 267 7.59 -18.86 13.83
C ASN A 267 7.11 -20.29 13.54
N LYS A 268 5.90 -20.42 12.98
CA LYS A 268 5.37 -21.66 12.44
C LYS A 268 4.61 -21.39 11.15
N ASP A 269 4.82 -22.24 10.15
CA ASP A 269 4.01 -22.26 8.94
C ASP A 269 2.57 -22.70 9.26
N THR A 270 1.61 -22.04 8.61
CA THR A 270 0.20 -22.39 8.67
C THR A 270 -0.10 -23.38 7.55
N ASP A 271 -0.42 -24.62 7.90
CA ASP A 271 -0.61 -25.71 6.92
C ASP A 271 -1.70 -25.40 5.88
N GLU A 272 -2.76 -24.67 6.26
CA GLU A 272 -3.85 -24.34 5.32
C GLU A 272 -3.54 -23.17 4.39
N PHE A 273 -2.48 -22.40 4.64
CA PHE A 273 -2.10 -21.28 3.79
C PHE A 273 -1.15 -21.75 2.69
N MET A 274 -1.38 -21.29 1.47
CA MET A 274 -0.51 -21.61 0.33
C MET A 274 0.79 -20.81 0.37
N ALA A 275 1.76 -21.18 -0.46
CA ALA A 275 2.96 -20.37 -0.63
C ALA A 275 2.58 -19.00 -1.22
N LEU A 276 3.28 -17.95 -0.80
CA LEU A 276 2.98 -16.57 -1.20
C LEU A 276 3.00 -16.38 -2.73
N GLY A 277 3.90 -17.07 -3.45
CA GLY A 277 3.95 -17.04 -4.92
C GLY A 277 2.66 -17.57 -5.55
N ASP A 278 2.22 -18.77 -5.12
CA ASP A 278 0.99 -19.40 -5.60
C ASP A 278 -0.24 -18.53 -5.31
N CYS A 279 -0.25 -17.83 -4.17
CA CYS A 279 -1.30 -16.88 -3.83
C CYS A 279 -1.39 -15.73 -4.84
N PHE A 280 -0.27 -15.12 -5.21
CA PHE A 280 -0.27 -14.07 -6.23
C PHE A 280 -0.64 -14.59 -7.62
N ASP A 281 -0.23 -15.81 -7.98
CA ASP A 281 -0.61 -16.43 -9.25
C ASP A 281 -2.11 -16.72 -9.32
N LYS A 282 -2.71 -17.19 -8.22
CA LYS A 282 -4.17 -17.34 -8.10
C LYS A 282 -4.88 -15.99 -8.27
N ILE A 283 -4.38 -14.93 -7.61
CA ILE A 283 -4.93 -13.56 -7.76
C ILE A 283 -4.85 -13.09 -9.22
N ARG A 284 -3.72 -13.29 -9.91
CA ARG A 284 -3.59 -12.95 -11.35
C ARG A 284 -4.58 -13.73 -12.21
N GLY A 285 -4.81 -15.00 -11.90
CA GLY A 285 -5.83 -15.84 -12.54
C GLY A 285 -7.21 -15.20 -12.48
N TRP A 286 -7.65 -14.75 -11.29
CA TRP A 286 -8.93 -14.06 -11.13
C TRP A 286 -9.07 -12.81 -11.97
N ILE A 287 -7.99 -12.02 -12.10
CA ILE A 287 -8.01 -10.79 -12.90
C ILE A 287 -8.18 -11.12 -14.39
N ARG A 288 -7.43 -12.11 -14.89
CA ARG A 288 -7.55 -12.56 -16.28
C ARG A 288 -8.96 -13.06 -16.57
N GLU A 289 -9.54 -13.88 -15.69
CA GLU A 289 -10.91 -14.38 -15.84
C GLU A 289 -11.95 -13.25 -15.78
N THR A 290 -11.79 -12.29 -14.86
CA THR A 290 -12.72 -11.17 -14.68
C THR A 290 -12.85 -10.32 -15.94
N TYR A 291 -11.75 -10.13 -16.67
CA TYR A 291 -11.68 -9.34 -17.90
C TYR A 291 -11.58 -10.19 -19.18
N SER A 292 -11.83 -11.50 -19.11
CA SER A 292 -11.77 -12.38 -20.30
C SER A 292 -12.94 -12.22 -21.28
N LYS A 293 -13.98 -11.44 -20.91
CA LYS A 293 -15.24 -11.29 -21.65
C LYS A 293 -15.52 -9.85 -22.04
#